data_AF-A0AAD7PT15-F1
#
_entry.id   AF-A0AAD7PT15-F1
#
_cell.length_a   1.000
_cell.length_b   1.000
_cell.length_c   1.000
_cell.angle_alpha   90.00
_cell.angle_beta   90.00
_cell.angle_gamma   90.00
#
_symmetry.space_group_name_H-M   'P 1'
#
loop_
_entity.id
_entity.type
_entity.pdbx_description
1 polymer ?
#
loop_
_entity_poly.entity_id
_entity_poly.type
_entity_poly.pdbx_seq_one_letter_code
_entity_poly.pdbx_strand_id
1 'polypeptide(L)'
;MAGISSTTAKLIFCLRDLTTYISLTSRPSLLVCSSSTPTRTIASTSTAKKEENKKNKKKKKKLKLEVKTETSAKSTSKVGLVKEKRRTRSEKEFDKEAVHRYGEKASHIPVMLAEVLDVFSSSCWRPLSSFVDCTVGAAGHSSAIMHAHPELKLYIGMDVDPVAHEKAQTQINNILHGDSCSLASDLKVYTPLKNFRHIQSVLSEIDEKLLGAGVGGILMDLGMSSMQIDNPERGFSVLGDGPLDMRMDPQASLRAEDILNSWPDAEIGRILRDYGEESNWRTLQKKIVKARLHGGLHSTNDLVDLIRNVTPAVRGGRQGWIKTATRVFQALRIAVNDELKTLEDSLYACFDCLAPGGRLAVISFHSLEDRVVKQTFLRNSQWQG
;
A
#
# COMPACT_ATOMS: atom_id res chain seq x y z
N MET A 1 -18.28 3.34 -2.75
CA MET A 1 -17.07 2.54 -3.02
C MET A 1 -16.17 3.17 -4.09
N ALA A 2 -15.45 4.23 -3.71
CA ALA A 2 -14.17 4.56 -4.36
C ALA A 2 -13.05 4.04 -3.47
N GLY A 3 -13.00 2.73 -3.29
CA GLY A 3 -11.93 2.09 -2.51
C GLY A 3 -10.57 2.36 -3.16
N ILE A 4 -9.51 2.30 -2.36
CA ILE A 4 -8.12 2.58 -2.78
C ILE A 4 -7.84 1.87 -4.10
N SER A 5 -7.35 2.63 -5.09
CA SER A 5 -6.99 2.12 -6.41
C SER A 5 -5.67 1.34 -6.35
N SER A 6 -5.73 0.22 -5.65
CA SER A 6 -4.73 -0.81 -5.34
C SER A 6 -3.93 -1.32 -6.55
N THR A 7 -4.32 -0.90 -7.75
CA THR A 7 -3.53 -0.88 -8.99
C THR A 7 -2.25 -0.03 -8.88
N THR A 8 -2.01 0.64 -7.75
CA THR A 8 -0.75 1.33 -7.39
C THR A 8 0.07 0.64 -6.31
N ALA A 9 -0.48 -0.36 -5.60
CA ALA A 9 0.17 -1.02 -4.48
C ALA A 9 1.46 -1.76 -4.91
N LYS A 10 2.50 -1.67 -4.06
CA LYS A 10 3.80 -2.31 -4.24
C LYS A 10 4.31 -2.85 -2.91
N LEU A 11 4.56 -4.15 -2.85
CA LEU A 11 5.35 -4.79 -1.79
C LEU A 11 6.84 -4.61 -2.08
N ILE A 12 7.60 -4.17 -1.07
CA ILE A 12 9.06 -4.17 -1.03
C ILE A 12 9.44 -4.91 0.26
N PHE A 13 10.41 -5.82 0.21
CA PHE A 13 10.87 -6.53 1.40
C PHE A 13 12.39 -6.58 1.49
N CYS A 14 12.89 -6.79 2.71
CA CYS A 14 14.29 -6.86 3.08
C CYS A 14 14.50 -8.05 4.02
N LEU A 15 15.61 -8.76 3.84
CA LEU A 15 16.11 -9.76 4.77
C LEU A 15 17.24 -9.12 5.58
N ARG A 16 17.18 -9.13 6.92
CA ARG A 16 18.36 -8.78 7.75
C ARG A 16 19.36 -9.90 7.59
N ASP A 17 20.40 -9.59 6.86
CA ASP A 17 21.28 -10.58 6.27
C ASP A 17 22.16 -11.30 7.31
N LEU A 18 22.72 -12.45 6.90
CA LEU A 18 23.96 -12.98 7.47
C LEU A 18 25.11 -12.89 6.45
N THR A 19 24.81 -12.95 5.15
CA THR A 19 25.58 -12.43 4.00
C THR A 19 24.91 -12.84 2.67
N THR A 20 24.57 -11.86 1.82
CA THR A 20 24.05 -11.90 0.43
C THR A 20 22.54 -11.66 0.24
N TYR A 21 22.18 -10.44 -0.18
CA TYR A 21 20.83 -10.05 -0.64
C TYR A 21 20.43 -10.68 -1.98
N ILE A 22 19.13 -10.96 -2.14
CA ILE A 22 18.47 -11.25 -3.44
C ILE A 22 17.43 -10.17 -3.74
N SER A 23 17.57 -9.48 -4.86
CA SER A 23 16.52 -8.62 -5.42
C SER A 23 15.72 -9.41 -6.47
N LEU A 24 14.43 -9.66 -6.22
CA LEU A 24 13.54 -10.35 -7.17
C LEU A 24 13.03 -9.40 -8.27
N THR A 25 13.93 -8.90 -9.10
CA THR A 25 13.60 -8.30 -10.41
C THR A 25 14.02 -9.23 -11.54
N SER A 26 13.05 -9.99 -12.06
CA SER A 26 12.99 -10.59 -13.39
C SER A 26 14.32 -11.01 -14.09
N ARG A 27 14.65 -12.30 -13.93
CA ARG A 27 15.62 -13.14 -14.70
C ARG A 27 17.10 -13.00 -14.35
N PRO A 28 17.74 -14.05 -13.80
CA PRO A 28 19.18 -14.23 -13.98
C PRO A 28 19.47 -14.60 -15.45
N SER A 29 20.52 -14.03 -16.02
CA SER A 29 21.15 -14.55 -17.25
C SER A 29 22.55 -15.05 -16.89
N LEU A 30 22.73 -16.37 -16.96
CA LEU A 30 24.02 -17.00 -16.72
C LEU A 30 24.97 -16.65 -17.87
N LEU A 31 25.99 -15.85 -17.57
CA LEU A 31 27.08 -15.50 -18.48
C LEU A 31 28.39 -16.03 -17.90
N VAL A 32 28.68 -17.30 -18.22
CA VAL A 32 29.95 -17.94 -17.90
C VAL A 32 31.04 -17.32 -18.77
N CYS A 33 32.12 -16.83 -18.15
CA CYS A 33 33.30 -16.41 -18.88
C CYS A 33 34.00 -17.63 -19.52
N SER A 34 34.20 -17.59 -20.83
CA SER A 34 35.19 -18.42 -21.53
C SER A 34 36.03 -17.55 -22.47
N SER A 35 37.33 -17.82 -22.50
CA SER A 35 38.34 -16.94 -23.11
C SER A 35 38.84 -17.50 -24.45
N SER A 36 38.54 -16.82 -25.55
CA SER A 36 39.32 -16.96 -26.80
C SER A 36 39.14 -15.80 -27.77
N THR A 37 40.26 -15.30 -28.27
CA THR A 37 40.45 -14.64 -29.58
C THR A 37 41.35 -15.56 -30.41
N PRO A 38 41.52 -15.43 -31.76
CA PRO A 38 41.17 -14.33 -32.68
C PRO A 38 39.91 -14.70 -33.54
N THR A 39 39.57 -14.25 -34.76
CA THR A 39 40.35 -13.61 -35.84
C THR A 39 39.54 -12.67 -36.76
N ARG A 40 40.27 -11.75 -37.40
CA ARG A 40 39.89 -10.72 -38.38
C ARG A 40 39.65 -11.29 -39.79
N THR A 41 38.54 -10.93 -40.43
CA THR A 41 38.35 -10.94 -41.90
C THR A 41 37.49 -9.73 -42.34
N ILE A 42 37.55 -9.34 -43.62
CA ILE A 42 37.00 -8.08 -44.16
C ILE A 42 36.10 -8.32 -45.38
N ALA A 43 34.88 -7.77 -45.39
CA ALA A 43 34.10 -7.33 -46.57
C ALA A 43 32.85 -6.55 -46.07
N SER A 44 32.35 -5.41 -46.57
CA SER A 44 32.48 -4.57 -47.78
C SER A 44 31.34 -4.72 -48.82
N THR A 45 30.54 -3.65 -48.99
CA THR A 45 29.53 -3.41 -50.06
C THR A 45 28.27 -4.31 -50.01
N SER A 46 27.12 -3.99 -50.63
CA SER A 46 26.78 -2.90 -51.58
C SER A 46 25.36 -2.31 -51.39
N THR A 47 25.01 -1.30 -52.21
CA THR A 47 23.80 -0.46 -52.17
C THR A 47 22.57 -1.01 -52.91
N ALA A 48 21.41 -0.35 -52.69
CA ALA A 48 20.24 -0.22 -53.61
C ALA A 48 19.23 -1.41 -53.65
N LYS A 49 17.92 -1.25 -54.00
CA LYS A 49 17.14 -0.07 -54.47
C LYS A 49 15.61 -0.23 -54.22
N LYS A 50 14.92 0.89 -53.93
CA LYS A 50 13.56 1.37 -54.37
C LYS A 50 12.31 0.46 -54.50
N GLU A 51 11.18 1.04 -54.06
CA GLU A 51 9.78 0.98 -54.60
C GLU A 51 9.01 -0.36 -54.60
N GLU A 52 7.68 -0.47 -54.34
CA GLU A 52 6.57 0.38 -53.78
C GLU A 52 5.54 -0.64 -53.14
N ASN A 53 4.24 -0.48 -52.83
CA ASN A 53 3.20 0.54 -53.06
C ASN A 53 2.27 0.78 -51.84
N LYS A 54 1.84 2.02 -51.61
CA LYS A 54 0.75 2.37 -50.67
C LYS A 54 -0.63 1.88 -51.16
N LYS A 55 -1.30 0.97 -50.42
CA LYS A 55 -2.79 0.90 -50.33
C LYS A 55 -3.30 0.00 -49.19
N ASN A 56 -4.43 0.41 -48.60
CA ASN A 56 -5.33 -0.31 -47.65
C ASN A 56 -5.45 0.11 -46.17
N LYS A 57 -5.26 1.41 -45.85
CA LYS A 57 -6.07 2.04 -44.77
C LYS A 57 -7.53 2.21 -45.24
N LYS A 58 -8.40 1.19 -45.07
CA LYS A 58 -9.91 1.27 -45.02
C LYS A 58 -10.66 -0.10 -45.07
N LYS A 59 -10.32 -1.11 -44.25
CA LYS A 59 -11.20 -2.31 -44.13
C LYS A 59 -11.09 -3.10 -42.81
N LYS A 60 -11.53 -2.50 -41.69
CA LYS A 60 -11.75 -3.21 -40.39
C LYS A 60 -12.69 -2.45 -39.43
N LYS A 61 -13.81 -1.91 -39.95
CA LYS A 61 -14.84 -1.17 -39.15
C LYS A 61 -16.29 -1.45 -39.58
N LYS A 62 -16.62 -2.73 -39.84
CA LYS A 62 -18.00 -3.25 -39.95
C LYS A 62 -17.93 -4.77 -39.80
N LEU A 63 -18.25 -5.30 -38.61
CA LEU A 63 -18.49 -6.72 -38.22
C LEU A 63 -18.45 -6.89 -36.69
N LYS A 64 -19.49 -6.41 -35.99
CA LYS A 64 -19.97 -6.84 -34.64
C LYS A 64 -21.09 -5.92 -34.14
N LEU A 65 -22.17 -5.93 -34.91
CA LEU A 65 -23.54 -5.57 -34.54
C LEU A 65 -24.41 -6.68 -35.17
N GLU A 66 -25.63 -6.87 -34.69
CA GLU A 66 -26.57 -7.91 -35.18
C GLU A 66 -26.09 -9.37 -34.99
N VAL A 67 -26.04 -9.83 -33.73
CA VAL A 67 -26.87 -10.98 -33.31
C VAL A 67 -27.41 -10.69 -31.91
N LYS A 68 -28.73 -10.60 -31.79
CA LYS A 68 -29.51 -10.55 -30.55
C LYS A 68 -30.88 -11.14 -30.89
N THR A 69 -31.52 -11.82 -29.93
CA THR A 69 -32.71 -12.70 -30.14
C THR A 69 -32.37 -13.93 -31.02
N GLU A 70 -32.84 -15.16 -30.75
CA GLU A 70 -33.79 -15.65 -29.74
C GLU A 70 -33.28 -16.93 -29.05
N THR A 71 -33.58 -17.08 -27.75
CA THR A 71 -34.15 -18.30 -27.12
C THR A 71 -34.25 -18.07 -25.61
N SER A 72 -35.30 -18.61 -24.99
CA SER A 72 -35.57 -18.49 -23.55
C SER A 72 -35.78 -19.88 -22.91
N ALA A 73 -35.96 -19.91 -21.59
CA ALA A 73 -36.42 -21.05 -20.80
C ALA A 73 -35.51 -22.31 -20.79
N LYS A 74 -34.53 -22.31 -19.87
CA LYS A 74 -34.52 -23.36 -18.83
C LYS A 74 -33.98 -22.81 -17.51
N SER A 75 -34.72 -23.09 -16.44
CA SER A 75 -34.44 -22.61 -15.09
C SER A 75 -33.53 -23.57 -14.33
N THR A 76 -32.53 -23.02 -13.62
CA THR A 76 -31.81 -23.70 -12.54
C THR A 76 -31.11 -22.66 -11.68
N SER A 77 -30.93 -22.94 -10.39
CA SER A 77 -30.53 -21.97 -9.36
C SER A 77 -29.08 -21.50 -9.52
N LYS A 78 -28.89 -20.27 -10.01
CA LYS A 78 -27.60 -19.58 -9.94
C LYS A 78 -27.40 -18.97 -8.55
N VAL A 79 -26.69 -19.69 -7.69
CA VAL A 79 -25.93 -19.06 -6.61
C VAL A 79 -24.98 -18.03 -7.24
N GLY A 80 -25.11 -16.78 -6.81
CA GLY A 80 -24.39 -15.66 -7.43
C GLY A 80 -22.90 -15.69 -7.10
N LEU A 81 -22.08 -16.29 -7.97
CA LEU A 81 -20.63 -16.22 -7.84
C LEU A 81 -20.16 -14.75 -7.98
N VAL A 82 -19.90 -14.10 -6.85
CA VAL A 82 -19.37 -12.74 -6.81
C VAL A 82 -18.00 -12.75 -7.48
N LYS A 83 -17.89 -12.13 -8.66
CA LYS A 83 -16.59 -11.90 -9.32
C LYS A 83 -15.86 -10.77 -8.60
N GLU A 84 -15.26 -11.12 -7.46
CA GLU A 84 -14.27 -10.32 -6.75
C GLU A 84 -13.20 -9.83 -7.74
N LYS A 85 -12.95 -8.52 -7.77
CA LYS A 85 -12.07 -7.93 -8.78
C LYS A 85 -10.63 -7.96 -8.27
N ARG A 86 -9.74 -8.62 -9.02
CA ARG A 86 -8.27 -8.52 -8.85
C ARG A 86 -7.88 -7.05 -8.76
N ARG A 87 -7.31 -6.65 -7.62
CA ARG A 87 -7.09 -5.25 -7.22
C ARG A 87 -5.65 -4.76 -7.44
N THR A 88 -4.66 -5.64 -7.29
CA THR A 88 -3.23 -5.29 -7.31
C THR A 88 -2.64 -5.20 -8.72
N ARG A 89 -1.45 -4.57 -8.84
CA ARG A 89 -0.67 -4.48 -10.09
C ARG A 89 0.39 -5.59 -10.28
N SER A 90 0.38 -6.58 -9.39
CA SER A 90 1.33 -7.71 -9.37
C SER A 90 1.22 -8.56 -10.64
N GLU A 91 2.35 -9.08 -11.12
CA GLU A 91 2.43 -10.00 -12.26
C GLU A 91 2.15 -11.46 -11.86
N LYS A 92 2.33 -11.84 -10.58
CA LYS A 92 1.90 -13.16 -10.07
C LYS A 92 0.41 -13.38 -10.34
N GLU A 93 -0.02 -14.62 -10.59
CA GLU A 93 -1.45 -14.91 -10.67
C GLU A 93 -2.14 -14.73 -9.31
N PHE A 94 -3.42 -14.36 -9.32
CA PHE A 94 -4.18 -14.17 -8.09
C PHE A 94 -4.55 -15.55 -7.52
N ASP A 95 -3.77 -16.00 -6.54
CA ASP A 95 -3.97 -17.29 -5.88
C ASP A 95 -5.26 -17.28 -5.06
N LYS A 96 -6.28 -17.96 -5.60
CA LYS A 96 -7.57 -18.17 -4.95
C LYS A 96 -7.51 -19.21 -3.84
N GLU A 97 -6.57 -20.15 -3.89
CA GLU A 97 -6.41 -21.15 -2.84
C GLU A 97 -5.80 -20.52 -1.60
N ALA A 98 -4.75 -19.69 -1.71
CA ALA A 98 -4.26 -18.92 -0.57
C ALA A 98 -5.38 -18.07 0.07
N VAL A 99 -6.22 -17.43 -0.75
CA VAL A 99 -7.38 -16.67 -0.27
C VAL A 99 -8.46 -17.56 0.39
N HIS A 100 -8.70 -18.79 -0.08
CA HIS A 100 -9.63 -19.72 0.59
C HIS A 100 -9.02 -20.49 1.78
N ARG A 101 -7.69 -20.55 1.88
CA ARG A 101 -6.94 -21.29 2.90
C ARG A 101 -6.60 -20.42 4.11
N TYR A 102 -6.38 -19.12 3.90
CA TYR A 102 -5.99 -18.16 4.94
C TYR A 102 -6.88 -16.91 5.02
N GLY A 103 -7.79 -16.71 4.06
CA GLY A 103 -8.83 -15.69 4.13
C GLY A 103 -10.13 -16.28 4.68
N GLU A 104 -10.56 -15.79 5.84
CA GLU A 104 -11.93 -16.01 6.32
C GLU A 104 -12.97 -15.38 5.37
N LYS A 105 -14.26 -15.54 5.70
CA LYS A 105 -15.40 -14.84 5.07
C LYS A 105 -15.44 -13.32 5.34
N ALA A 106 -14.28 -12.68 5.49
CA ALA A 106 -14.14 -11.24 5.61
C ALA A 106 -14.69 -10.55 4.35
N SER A 107 -15.33 -9.40 4.53
CA SER A 107 -15.84 -8.57 3.42
C SER A 107 -14.74 -7.84 2.63
N HIS A 108 -13.46 -8.06 2.98
CA HIS A 108 -12.31 -7.43 2.36
C HIS A 108 -11.08 -8.33 2.41
N ILE A 109 -10.52 -8.70 1.25
CA ILE A 109 -9.26 -9.44 1.15
C ILE A 109 -8.08 -8.47 1.33
N PRO A 110 -7.07 -8.79 2.17
CA PRO A 110 -5.87 -7.95 2.35
C PRO A 110 -5.07 -7.72 1.05
N VAL A 111 -4.31 -6.62 0.99
CA VAL A 111 -3.62 -6.20 -0.24
C VAL A 111 -2.34 -7.00 -0.42
N MET A 112 -2.14 -7.60 -1.59
CA MET A 112 -0.96 -8.44 -1.86
C MET A 112 -0.75 -9.58 -0.85
N LEU A 113 -1.85 -10.14 -0.31
CA LEU A 113 -1.84 -11.18 0.73
C LEU A 113 -0.93 -12.36 0.38
N ALA A 114 -1.04 -12.89 -0.83
CA ALA A 114 -0.25 -14.05 -1.27
C ALA A 114 1.25 -13.71 -1.34
N GLU A 115 1.60 -12.48 -1.74
CA GLU A 115 2.98 -12.02 -1.77
C GLU A 115 3.56 -11.73 -0.36
N VAL A 116 2.73 -11.29 0.59
CA VAL A 116 3.13 -11.15 2.00
C VAL A 116 3.39 -12.52 2.63
N LEU A 117 2.49 -13.50 2.42
CA LEU A 117 2.67 -14.87 2.90
C LEU A 117 3.90 -15.56 2.28
N ASP A 118 4.18 -15.33 0.99
CA ASP A 118 5.38 -15.80 0.30
C ASP A 118 6.67 -15.27 0.97
N VAL A 119 6.71 -13.96 1.25
CA VAL A 119 7.84 -13.30 1.95
C VAL A 119 8.06 -13.87 3.35
N PHE A 120 6.99 -14.14 4.12
CA PHE A 120 7.10 -14.63 5.50
C PHE A 120 7.16 -16.17 5.65
N SER A 121 6.90 -16.92 4.59
CA SER A 121 6.84 -18.39 4.60
C SER A 121 8.04 -19.07 5.29
N SER A 122 7.77 -20.20 5.97
CA SER A 122 8.79 -20.98 6.72
C SER A 122 9.77 -21.72 5.81
N SER A 123 9.62 -21.60 4.49
CA SER A 123 10.61 -22.06 3.50
C SER A 123 11.89 -21.23 3.50
N CYS A 124 11.83 -19.98 3.99
CA CYS A 124 12.94 -19.04 4.02
C CYS A 124 13.86 -19.25 5.23
N TRP A 125 14.54 -20.40 5.29
CA TRP A 125 15.69 -20.71 6.17
C TRP A 125 15.48 -20.74 7.69
N ARG A 126 14.48 -20.06 8.26
CA ARG A 126 14.12 -20.15 9.69
C ARG A 126 12.58 -20.09 9.90
N PRO A 127 12.02 -20.79 10.91
CA PRO A 127 10.62 -20.64 11.29
C PRO A 127 10.32 -19.23 11.84
N LEU A 128 9.08 -18.76 11.70
CA LEU A 128 8.67 -17.43 12.15
C LEU A 128 8.23 -17.46 13.63
N SER A 129 9.18 -17.35 14.57
CA SER A 129 8.89 -17.39 16.00
C SER A 129 8.29 -16.09 16.57
N SER A 130 8.60 -14.93 15.97
CA SER A 130 8.13 -13.61 16.41
C SER A 130 7.74 -12.73 15.22
N PHE A 131 6.57 -12.07 15.30
CA PHE A 131 6.02 -11.22 14.23
C PHE A 131 5.43 -9.91 14.78
N VAL A 132 5.64 -8.81 14.06
CA VAL A 132 5.05 -7.48 14.34
C VAL A 132 4.28 -7.00 13.10
N ASP A 133 2.98 -6.73 13.24
CA ASP A 133 2.23 -5.90 12.29
C ASP A 133 2.19 -4.46 12.82
N CYS A 134 2.83 -3.53 12.11
CA CYS A 134 2.89 -2.12 12.47
C CYS A 134 1.60 -1.34 12.14
N THR A 135 0.65 -1.99 11.47
CA THR A 135 -0.46 -1.39 10.72
C THR A 135 -1.66 -2.33 10.72
N VAL A 136 -1.96 -2.91 11.90
CA VAL A 136 -2.80 -4.12 11.99
C VAL A 136 -4.19 -3.94 11.35
N GLY A 137 -4.76 -2.73 11.36
CA GLY A 137 -6.01 -2.45 10.64
C GLY A 137 -7.15 -3.30 11.18
N ALA A 138 -7.71 -4.18 10.34
CA ALA A 138 -8.71 -5.17 10.74
C ALA A 138 -8.11 -6.57 11.03
N ALA A 139 -6.82 -6.65 11.39
CA ALA A 139 -6.00 -7.85 11.55
C ALA A 139 -6.00 -8.81 10.34
N GLY A 140 -6.25 -8.29 9.13
CA GLY A 140 -6.38 -9.13 7.92
C GLY A 140 -5.09 -9.82 7.50
N HIS A 141 -3.95 -9.13 7.56
CA HIS A 141 -2.64 -9.74 7.32
C HIS A 141 -2.20 -10.61 8.51
N SER A 142 -2.29 -10.08 9.74
CA SER A 142 -2.00 -10.82 10.97
C SER A 142 -2.73 -12.16 11.08
N SER A 143 -4.03 -12.19 10.76
CA SER A 143 -4.84 -13.41 10.78
C SER A 143 -4.27 -14.49 9.86
N ALA A 144 -3.92 -14.12 8.62
CA ALA A 144 -3.33 -15.06 7.68
C ALA A 144 -1.92 -15.50 8.08
N ILE A 145 -1.11 -14.62 8.67
CA ILE A 145 0.21 -14.94 9.22
C ILE A 145 0.09 -15.92 10.39
N MET A 146 -0.84 -15.70 11.33
CA MET A 146 -1.11 -16.63 12.45
C MET A 146 -1.51 -18.02 11.93
N HIS A 147 -2.42 -18.11 10.96
CA HIS A 147 -2.83 -19.39 10.37
C HIS A 147 -1.71 -20.06 9.53
N ALA A 148 -0.80 -19.29 8.94
CA ALA A 148 0.33 -19.82 8.19
C ALA A 148 1.50 -20.28 9.08
N HIS A 149 1.60 -19.74 10.31
CA HIS A 149 2.71 -19.97 11.24
C HIS A 149 2.22 -20.47 12.62
N PRO A 150 1.76 -21.73 12.75
CA PRO A 150 1.43 -22.32 14.05
C PRO A 150 2.63 -22.41 15.00
N GLU A 151 3.87 -22.27 14.49
CA GLU A 151 5.09 -22.16 15.31
C GLU A 151 5.23 -20.84 16.09
N LEU A 152 4.43 -19.81 15.77
CA LEU A 152 4.56 -18.45 16.29
C LEU A 152 4.42 -18.42 17.82
N LYS A 153 5.38 -17.77 18.49
CA LYS A 153 5.42 -17.63 19.97
C LYS A 153 5.18 -16.20 20.44
N LEU A 154 5.46 -15.20 19.61
CA LEU A 154 5.20 -13.80 19.89
C LEU A 154 4.53 -13.12 18.68
N TYR A 155 3.42 -12.44 18.92
CA TYR A 155 2.76 -11.56 17.98
C TYR A 155 2.53 -10.18 18.61
N ILE A 156 2.80 -9.12 17.86
CA ILE A 156 2.47 -7.74 18.23
C ILE A 156 1.71 -7.08 17.08
N GLY A 157 0.55 -6.47 17.36
CA GLY A 157 -0.26 -5.74 16.38
C GLY A 157 -0.51 -4.30 16.82
N MET A 158 -0.01 -3.33 16.05
CA MET A 158 -0.06 -1.91 16.38
C MET A 158 -0.98 -1.16 15.40
N ASP A 159 -1.76 -0.22 15.92
CA ASP A 159 -2.48 0.78 15.14
C ASP A 159 -2.53 2.11 15.91
N VAL A 160 -2.85 3.19 15.22
CA VAL A 160 -3.19 4.50 15.81
C VAL A 160 -4.69 4.71 15.91
N ASP A 161 -5.49 3.97 15.15
CA ASP A 161 -6.93 4.17 15.04
C ASP A 161 -7.68 3.24 16.00
N PRO A 162 -8.40 3.76 17.02
CA PRO A 162 -9.15 2.94 17.97
C PRO A 162 -10.17 2.00 17.30
N VAL A 163 -10.76 2.43 16.17
CA VAL A 163 -11.79 1.66 15.43
C VAL A 163 -11.18 0.51 14.62
N ALA A 164 -9.90 0.64 14.26
CA ALA A 164 -9.13 -0.47 13.69
C ALA A 164 -8.72 -1.44 14.80
N HIS A 165 -8.08 -0.90 15.83
CA HIS A 165 -7.58 -1.64 17.00
C HIS A 165 -8.65 -2.53 17.67
N GLU A 166 -9.86 -2.03 17.92
CA GLU A 166 -10.99 -2.80 18.46
C GLU A 166 -11.33 -4.03 17.60
N LYS A 167 -11.33 -3.88 16.27
CA LYS A 167 -11.62 -4.98 15.35
C LYS A 167 -10.45 -5.93 15.21
N ALA A 168 -9.21 -5.43 15.25
CA ALA A 168 -8.03 -6.26 15.31
C ALA A 168 -8.04 -7.15 16.57
N GLN A 169 -8.34 -6.58 17.74
CA GLN A 169 -8.49 -7.35 18.98
C GLN A 169 -9.62 -8.38 18.89
N THR A 170 -10.79 -7.99 18.37
CA THR A 170 -11.92 -8.91 18.16
C THR A 170 -11.52 -10.10 17.26
N GLN A 171 -10.89 -9.81 16.12
CA GLN A 171 -10.45 -10.81 15.16
C GLN A 171 -9.37 -11.73 15.73
N ILE A 172 -8.38 -11.18 16.45
CA ILE A 172 -7.31 -11.96 17.06
C ILE A 172 -7.86 -12.86 18.19
N ASN A 173 -8.77 -12.36 19.02
CA ASN A 173 -9.42 -13.17 20.06
C ASN A 173 -10.22 -14.33 19.48
N ASN A 174 -10.93 -14.13 18.36
CA ASN A 174 -11.63 -15.21 17.64
C ASN A 174 -10.67 -16.30 17.15
N ILE A 175 -9.44 -15.94 16.76
CA ILE A 175 -8.40 -16.86 16.29
C ILE A 175 -7.76 -17.62 17.47
N LEU A 176 -7.50 -16.94 18.58
CA LEU A 176 -6.93 -17.52 19.81
C LEU A 176 -7.89 -18.49 20.53
N HIS A 177 -9.20 -18.33 20.34
CA HIS A 177 -10.23 -19.12 21.02
C HIS A 177 -11.09 -19.98 20.09
N GLY A 178 -10.79 -20.00 18.78
CA GLY A 178 -11.56 -20.76 17.79
C GLY A 178 -11.07 -22.19 17.63
N ASP A 179 -11.98 -23.17 17.71
CA ASP A 179 -11.73 -24.63 17.60
C ASP A 179 -10.94 -25.08 16.34
N SER A 180 -10.82 -24.20 15.34
CA SER A 180 -10.18 -24.49 14.06
C SER A 180 -8.69 -24.13 13.98
N CYS A 181 -8.15 -23.41 14.97
CA CYS A 181 -6.79 -22.87 14.88
C CYS A 181 -5.78 -23.72 15.68
N SER A 182 -4.89 -24.43 14.97
CA SER A 182 -3.81 -25.23 15.58
C SER A 182 -2.61 -24.38 16.06
N LEU A 183 -2.88 -23.20 16.61
CA LEU A 183 -1.85 -22.34 17.19
C LEU A 183 -1.23 -23.00 18.43
N ALA A 184 0.05 -22.74 18.66
CA ALA A 184 0.69 -23.14 19.91
C ALA A 184 0.02 -22.47 21.12
N SER A 185 -0.23 -23.27 22.16
CA SER A 185 -0.81 -22.85 23.47
C SER A 185 -0.11 -21.69 24.16
N ASP A 186 1.10 -21.35 23.71
CA ASP A 186 2.02 -20.45 24.40
C ASP A 186 2.11 -19.07 23.71
N LEU A 187 1.48 -18.88 22.54
CA LEU A 187 1.52 -17.65 21.74
C LEU A 187 1.16 -16.43 22.60
N LYS A 188 2.11 -15.50 22.73
CA LYS A 188 1.89 -14.21 23.41
C LYS A 188 1.46 -13.17 22.39
N VAL A 189 0.31 -12.56 22.64
CA VAL A 189 -0.29 -11.52 21.82
C VAL A 189 -0.26 -10.20 22.57
N TYR A 190 0.30 -9.17 21.92
CA TYR A 190 0.27 -7.80 22.39
C TYR A 190 -0.41 -6.92 21.33
N THR A 191 -1.32 -6.05 21.75
CA THR A 191 -1.99 -5.10 20.84
C THR A 191 -1.99 -3.69 21.44
N PRO A 192 -0.86 -2.97 21.41
CA PRO A 192 -0.82 -1.60 21.88
C PRO A 192 -1.40 -0.63 20.85
N LEU A 193 -2.30 0.25 21.29
CA LEU A 193 -2.76 1.41 20.53
C LEU A 193 -1.64 2.48 20.56
N LYS A 194 -0.63 2.31 19.71
CA LYS A 194 0.56 3.16 19.59
C LYS A 194 0.95 3.27 18.10
N ASN A 195 1.39 4.46 17.69
CA ASN A 195 1.96 4.65 16.35
C ASN A 195 3.25 3.81 16.19
N PHE A 196 3.44 3.22 15.01
CA PHE A 196 4.59 2.37 14.71
C PHE A 196 5.96 3.06 14.83
N ARG A 197 6.04 4.40 14.87
CA ARG A 197 7.26 5.14 15.28
C ARG A 197 7.75 4.77 16.69
N HIS A 198 6.93 4.12 17.50
CA HIS A 198 7.26 3.65 18.84
C HIS A 198 7.63 2.15 18.89
N ILE A 199 7.90 1.49 17.76
CA ILE A 199 8.23 0.05 17.71
C ILE A 199 9.35 -0.36 18.68
N GLN A 200 10.44 0.43 18.78
CA GLN A 200 11.52 0.18 19.74
C GLN A 200 11.03 0.24 21.21
N SER A 201 10.20 1.23 21.56
CA SER A 201 9.60 1.33 22.89
C SER A 201 8.65 0.17 23.18
N VAL A 202 7.80 -0.21 22.22
CA VAL A 202 6.89 -1.36 22.35
C VAL A 202 7.66 -2.66 22.56
N LEU A 203 8.76 -2.87 21.83
CA LEU A 203 9.58 -4.07 21.99
C LEU A 203 10.37 -4.07 23.31
N SER A 204 10.78 -2.91 23.83
CA SER A 204 11.39 -2.80 25.17
C SER A 204 10.44 -3.11 26.34
N GLU A 205 9.13 -3.20 26.08
CA GLU A 205 8.10 -3.59 27.06
C GLU A 205 7.84 -5.12 27.07
N ILE A 206 8.56 -5.91 26.26
CA ILE A 206 8.39 -7.37 26.10
C ILE A 206 9.50 -8.15 26.81
N ASP A 207 9.20 -9.37 27.30
CA ASP A 207 10.21 -10.28 27.86
C ASP A 207 11.29 -10.60 26.82
N GLU A 208 12.55 -10.29 27.13
CA GLU A 208 13.73 -10.54 26.30
C GLU A 208 13.81 -11.99 25.81
N LYS A 209 13.28 -12.98 26.56
CA LYS A 209 13.26 -14.39 26.17
C LYS A 209 12.34 -14.70 24.99
N LEU A 210 11.33 -13.85 24.73
CA LEU A 210 10.43 -13.96 23.58
C LEU A 210 11.01 -13.29 22.33
N LEU A 211 11.91 -12.32 22.50
CA LEU A 211 12.61 -11.63 21.42
C LEU A 211 13.95 -12.30 21.06
N GLY A 212 14.70 -12.80 22.03
CA GLY A 212 16.02 -13.39 21.83
C GLY A 212 17.00 -12.40 21.21
N ALA A 213 17.23 -12.51 19.90
CA ALA A 213 18.09 -11.61 19.12
C ALA A 213 17.31 -10.57 18.29
N GLY A 214 15.98 -10.52 18.39
CA GLY A 214 15.11 -9.57 17.69
C GLY A 214 13.85 -10.20 17.06
N VAL A 215 13.14 -9.42 16.27
CA VAL A 215 11.89 -9.84 15.62
C VAL A 215 12.17 -10.65 14.34
N GLY A 216 11.49 -11.79 14.16
CA GLY A 216 11.62 -12.64 12.97
C GLY A 216 10.92 -12.09 11.72
N GLY A 217 9.84 -11.32 11.89
CA GLY A 217 9.16 -10.63 10.80
C GLY A 217 8.45 -9.34 11.22
N ILE A 218 8.55 -8.29 10.42
CA ILE A 218 7.87 -7.01 10.61
C ILE A 218 7.13 -6.64 9.31
N LEU A 219 5.85 -6.30 9.40
CA LEU A 219 5.01 -5.86 8.29
C LEU A 219 4.53 -4.41 8.47
N MET A 220 4.51 -3.64 7.38
CA MET A 220 3.88 -2.31 7.30
C MET A 220 3.02 -2.20 6.03
N ASP A 221 1.70 -2.27 6.16
CA ASP A 221 0.72 -1.99 5.09
C ASP A 221 0.29 -0.51 5.19
N LEU A 222 0.95 0.35 4.40
CA LEU A 222 0.87 1.81 4.58
C LEU A 222 -0.44 2.41 4.07
N GLY A 223 -0.74 3.64 4.50
CA GLY A 223 -1.86 4.43 3.97
C GLY A 223 -3.09 4.45 4.87
N MET A 224 -4.24 4.00 4.35
CA MET A 224 -5.54 4.17 5.02
C MET A 224 -6.34 2.86 5.03
N SER A 225 -7.00 2.58 6.15
CA SER A 225 -7.97 1.49 6.22
C SER A 225 -9.27 1.85 5.48
N SER A 226 -10.04 0.85 5.05
CA SER A 226 -11.40 1.09 4.52
C SER A 226 -12.30 1.79 5.54
N MET A 227 -12.10 1.53 6.82
CA MET A 227 -12.86 2.10 7.93
C MET A 227 -12.71 3.62 8.05
N GLN A 228 -11.55 4.15 7.67
CA GLN A 228 -11.27 5.59 7.60
C GLN A 228 -11.88 6.24 6.36
N ILE A 229 -11.99 5.52 5.24
CA ILE A 229 -12.48 6.04 3.95
C ILE A 229 -14.01 5.96 3.84
N ASP A 230 -14.60 4.88 4.34
CA ASP A 230 -16.04 4.63 4.28
C ASP A 230 -16.82 5.31 5.44
N ASN A 231 -16.12 5.89 6.43
CA ASN A 231 -16.70 6.77 7.45
C ASN A 231 -16.48 8.26 7.09
N PRO A 232 -17.53 9.02 6.70
CA PRO A 232 -17.36 10.41 6.26
C PRO A 232 -16.89 11.37 7.37
N GLU A 233 -17.23 11.09 8.64
CA GLU A 233 -16.84 11.91 9.81
C GLU A 233 -15.32 11.97 10.03
N ARG A 234 -14.54 11.11 9.36
CA ARG A 234 -13.08 11.11 9.41
C ARG A 234 -12.42 12.00 8.35
N GLY A 235 -13.20 12.55 7.40
CA GLY A 235 -12.72 13.53 6.42
C GLY A 235 -11.83 12.99 5.28
N PHE A 236 -11.48 11.70 5.26
CA PHE A 236 -10.59 11.13 4.22
C PHE A 236 -11.26 10.96 2.84
N SER A 237 -12.59 11.06 2.75
CA SER A 237 -13.34 10.74 1.53
C SER A 237 -13.43 11.92 0.55
N VAL A 238 -13.04 11.68 -0.71
CA VAL A 238 -13.21 12.65 -1.81
C VAL A 238 -14.67 12.69 -2.35
N LEU A 239 -15.54 11.78 -1.88
CA LEU A 239 -16.90 11.59 -2.41
C LEU A 239 -18.00 11.59 -1.34
N GLY A 240 -17.67 11.40 -0.06
CA GLY A 240 -18.58 11.62 1.06
C GLY A 240 -18.27 12.96 1.70
N ASP A 241 -19.30 13.67 2.15
CA ASP A 241 -19.13 14.94 2.87
C ASP A 241 -18.87 14.70 4.36
N GLY A 242 -18.20 15.64 5.01
CA GLY A 242 -17.73 15.52 6.39
C GLY A 242 -16.67 16.57 6.73
N PRO A 243 -16.24 16.65 8.00
CA PRO A 243 -15.29 17.66 8.47
C PRO A 243 -13.90 17.49 7.83
N LEU A 244 -13.14 18.58 7.74
CA LEU A 244 -11.74 18.57 7.30
C LEU A 244 -10.80 18.06 8.41
N ASP A 245 -11.05 16.84 8.90
CA ASP A 245 -10.26 16.22 9.98
C ASP A 245 -8.99 15.54 9.43
N MET A 246 -9.14 14.38 8.75
CA MET A 246 -8.06 13.55 8.17
C MET A 246 -7.02 13.00 9.15
N ARG A 247 -7.28 13.01 10.48
CA ARG A 247 -6.39 12.39 11.47
C ARG A 247 -6.61 10.88 11.54
N MET A 248 -5.53 10.11 11.47
CA MET A 248 -5.54 8.65 11.69
C MET A 248 -5.69 8.33 13.19
N ASP A 249 -5.01 9.09 14.04
CA ASP A 249 -5.20 9.15 15.50
C ASP A 249 -6.22 10.25 15.86
N PRO A 250 -7.42 9.92 16.39
CA PRO A 250 -8.39 10.92 16.84
C PRO A 250 -7.93 11.84 17.98
N GLN A 251 -6.82 11.53 18.66
CA GLN A 251 -6.21 12.34 19.73
C GLN A 251 -5.14 13.33 19.22
N ALA A 252 -4.66 13.18 17.97
CA ALA A 252 -3.69 14.12 17.39
C ALA A 252 -4.27 15.54 17.29
N SER A 253 -3.46 16.57 17.52
CA SER A 253 -3.98 17.95 17.65
C SER A 253 -4.26 18.67 16.33
N LEU A 254 -3.58 18.31 15.24
CA LEU A 254 -3.64 19.00 13.96
C LEU A 254 -4.69 18.39 13.02
N ARG A 255 -5.59 19.20 12.46
CA ARG A 255 -6.56 18.79 11.43
C ARG A 255 -6.21 19.35 10.05
N ALA A 256 -6.77 18.77 8.99
CA ALA A 256 -6.66 19.35 7.65
C ALA A 256 -7.29 20.75 7.56
N GLU A 257 -8.30 21.06 8.39
CA GLU A 257 -8.89 22.38 8.57
C GLU A 257 -7.87 23.42 9.05
N ASP A 258 -7.10 23.10 10.11
CA ASP A 258 -6.08 23.98 10.68
C ASP A 258 -4.98 24.30 9.67
N ILE A 259 -4.60 23.30 8.87
CA ILE A 259 -3.69 23.49 7.73
C ILE A 259 -4.32 24.51 6.76
N LEU A 260 -5.47 24.17 6.18
CA LEU A 260 -6.09 24.95 5.12
C LEU A 260 -6.42 26.40 5.53
N ASN A 261 -6.83 26.63 6.78
CA ASN A 261 -7.24 27.94 7.26
C ASN A 261 -6.10 28.74 7.91
N SER A 262 -5.14 28.09 8.58
CA SER A 262 -4.16 28.80 9.45
C SER A 262 -2.70 28.69 9.04
N TRP A 263 -2.27 27.70 8.23
CA TRP A 263 -0.85 27.58 7.84
C TRP A 263 -0.39 28.69 6.89
N PRO A 264 0.90 29.09 6.91
CA PRO A 264 1.45 30.06 5.97
C PRO A 264 1.22 29.67 4.50
N ASP A 265 0.93 30.65 3.64
CA ASP A 265 0.68 30.45 2.21
C ASP A 265 1.76 29.59 1.52
N ALA A 266 3.03 29.80 1.89
CA ALA A 266 4.17 29.08 1.35
C ALA A 266 4.12 27.57 1.67
N GLU A 267 3.66 27.21 2.87
CA GLU A 267 3.53 25.81 3.31
C GLU A 267 2.34 25.11 2.66
N ILE A 268 1.22 25.80 2.44
CA ILE A 268 0.15 25.32 1.56
C ILE A 268 0.70 25.03 0.15
N GLY A 269 1.52 25.94 -0.39
CA GLY A 269 2.19 25.74 -1.67
C GLY A 269 3.15 24.54 -1.66
N ARG A 270 3.87 24.32 -0.55
CA ARG A 270 4.81 23.20 -0.36
C ARG A 270 4.09 21.86 -0.34
N ILE A 271 3.11 21.65 0.55
CA ILE A 271 2.46 20.33 0.69
C ILE A 271 1.71 19.94 -0.59
N LEU A 272 1.03 20.88 -1.25
CA LEU A 272 0.33 20.62 -2.53
C LEU A 272 1.29 20.19 -3.65
N ARG A 273 2.50 20.76 -3.66
CA ARG A 273 3.56 20.45 -4.64
C ARG A 273 4.27 19.15 -4.33
N ASP A 274 4.69 18.96 -3.08
CA ASP A 274 5.66 17.92 -2.69
C ASP A 274 4.97 16.65 -2.15
N TYR A 275 3.88 16.80 -1.39
CA TYR A 275 3.10 15.68 -0.85
C TYR A 275 1.94 15.26 -1.78
N GLY A 276 1.42 16.20 -2.58
CA GLY A 276 0.39 15.93 -3.58
C GLY A 276 0.91 15.62 -4.98
N GLU A 277 2.18 15.90 -5.29
CA GLU A 277 2.75 15.89 -6.65
C GLU A 277 1.85 16.64 -7.68
N GLU A 278 1.13 17.71 -7.25
CA GLU A 278 0.13 18.39 -8.08
C GLU A 278 0.70 19.57 -8.88
N SER A 279 0.77 19.39 -10.20
CA SER A 279 1.15 20.40 -11.19
C SER A 279 0.51 21.80 -11.05
N ASN A 280 -0.73 21.90 -10.55
CA ASN A 280 -1.50 23.13 -10.43
C ASN A 280 -1.42 23.77 -9.02
N TRP A 281 -0.48 23.33 -8.17
CA TRP A 281 -0.34 23.76 -6.77
C TRP A 281 -0.45 25.29 -6.57
N ARG A 282 0.21 26.09 -7.40
CA ARG A 282 0.20 27.57 -7.33
C ARG A 282 -1.20 28.18 -7.45
N THR A 283 -2.08 27.57 -8.25
CA THR A 283 -3.45 28.06 -8.46
C THR A 283 -4.36 27.63 -7.32
N LEU A 284 -4.19 26.39 -6.84
CA LEU A 284 -4.91 25.85 -5.68
C LEU A 284 -4.55 26.61 -4.40
N GLN A 285 -3.26 26.79 -4.11
CA GLN A 285 -2.72 27.61 -3.03
C GLN A 285 -3.38 29.00 -2.99
N LYS A 286 -3.31 29.77 -4.09
CA LYS A 286 -3.92 31.11 -4.19
C LYS A 286 -5.43 31.11 -3.97
N LYS A 287 -6.13 30.02 -4.30
CA LYS A 287 -7.58 29.88 -4.12
C LYS A 287 -7.96 29.50 -2.70
N ILE A 288 -7.22 28.59 -2.06
CA ILE A 288 -7.36 28.22 -0.64
C ILE A 288 -7.10 29.45 0.24
N VAL A 289 -6.00 30.17 0.01
CA VAL A 289 -5.68 31.42 0.71
C VAL A 289 -6.79 32.46 0.52
N LYS A 290 -7.33 32.61 -0.70
CA LYS A 290 -8.47 33.52 -0.93
C LYS A 290 -9.76 33.06 -0.23
N ALA A 291 -9.98 31.77 0.00
CA ALA A 291 -11.16 31.28 0.72
C ALA A 291 -11.18 31.75 2.18
N ARG A 292 -10.02 31.89 2.84
CA ARG A 292 -9.86 32.45 4.20
C ARG A 292 -10.50 33.83 4.35
N LEU A 293 -10.45 34.66 3.30
CA LEU A 293 -11.08 36.00 3.28
C LEU A 293 -12.62 35.96 3.24
N HIS A 294 -13.23 34.79 3.14
CA HIS A 294 -14.68 34.56 3.02
C HIS A 294 -15.19 33.54 4.07
N GLY A 295 -14.41 33.29 5.13
CA GLY A 295 -14.72 32.34 6.21
C GLY A 295 -13.65 31.24 6.36
N GLY A 296 -13.18 30.69 5.25
CA GLY A 296 -12.26 29.54 5.23
C GLY A 296 -12.79 28.38 4.39
N LEU A 297 -12.41 27.17 4.76
CA LEU A 297 -12.97 25.90 4.31
C LEU A 297 -13.23 25.06 5.57
N HIS A 298 -14.39 24.41 5.70
CA HIS A 298 -14.77 23.68 6.91
C HIS A 298 -15.15 22.21 6.63
N SER A 299 -15.67 21.95 5.43
CA SER A 299 -16.07 20.62 4.95
C SER A 299 -15.17 20.10 3.82
N THR A 300 -15.16 18.79 3.66
CA THR A 300 -14.57 18.12 2.49
C THR A 300 -15.26 18.54 1.19
N ASN A 301 -16.57 18.86 1.21
CA ASN A 301 -17.26 19.45 0.07
C ASN A 301 -16.74 20.85 -0.30
N ASP A 302 -16.50 21.75 0.65
CA ASP A 302 -15.95 23.10 0.35
C ASP A 302 -14.63 23.00 -0.42
N LEU A 303 -13.74 22.13 0.05
CA LEU A 303 -12.46 21.85 -0.57
C LEU A 303 -12.63 21.23 -1.97
N VAL A 304 -13.55 20.25 -2.11
CA VAL A 304 -13.84 19.59 -3.39
C VAL A 304 -14.45 20.56 -4.41
N ASP A 305 -15.35 21.46 -4.02
CA ASP A 305 -15.92 22.47 -4.91
C ASP A 305 -14.94 23.59 -5.24
N LEU A 306 -14.05 23.99 -4.33
CA LEU A 306 -12.90 24.83 -4.67
C LEU A 306 -12.03 24.16 -5.74
N ILE A 307 -11.75 22.86 -5.61
CA ILE A 307 -10.93 22.10 -6.58
C ILE A 307 -11.65 21.94 -7.93
N ARG A 308 -12.96 21.68 -7.95
CA ARG A 308 -13.79 21.66 -9.17
C ARG A 308 -13.74 23.02 -9.88
N ASN A 309 -13.91 24.12 -9.14
CA ASN A 309 -13.84 25.50 -9.66
C ASN A 309 -12.43 25.95 -10.11
N VAL A 310 -11.38 25.17 -9.82
CA VAL A 310 -9.99 25.45 -10.21
C VAL A 310 -9.47 24.49 -11.30
N THR A 311 -10.15 23.38 -11.55
CA THR A 311 -9.71 22.35 -12.50
C THR A 311 -10.40 22.51 -13.87
N PRO A 312 -9.69 22.90 -14.95
CA PRO A 312 -10.32 23.10 -16.25
C PRO A 312 -10.87 21.80 -16.82
N ALA A 313 -12.13 21.80 -17.28
CA ALA A 313 -12.81 20.62 -17.83
C ALA A 313 -12.06 19.96 -19.02
N VAL A 314 -11.24 20.74 -19.73
CA VAL A 314 -10.38 20.28 -20.84
C VAL A 314 -9.23 19.39 -20.34
N ARG A 315 -8.73 19.60 -19.11
CA ARG A 315 -7.51 18.96 -18.59
C ARG A 315 -7.82 17.63 -17.89
N GLY A 316 -8.08 16.60 -18.68
CA GLY A 316 -8.37 15.23 -18.21
C GLY A 316 -9.86 14.85 -18.21
N GLY A 317 -10.73 15.69 -18.78
CA GLY A 317 -12.16 15.42 -18.93
C GLY A 317 -12.91 15.33 -17.60
N ARG A 318 -14.04 14.61 -17.60
CA ARG A 318 -14.99 14.52 -16.47
C ARG A 318 -14.40 13.92 -15.16
N GLN A 319 -13.18 13.39 -15.20
CA GLN A 319 -12.44 12.87 -14.05
C GLN A 319 -11.20 13.71 -13.65
N GLY A 320 -10.94 14.83 -14.33
CA GLY A 320 -9.78 15.69 -14.05
C GLY A 320 -9.77 16.21 -12.61
N TRP A 321 -10.90 16.76 -12.15
CA TRP A 321 -11.05 17.27 -10.79
C TRP A 321 -10.90 16.18 -9.72
N ILE A 322 -11.32 14.94 -10.00
CA ILE A 322 -11.18 13.81 -9.06
C ILE A 322 -9.69 13.53 -8.81
N LYS A 323 -8.87 13.48 -9.88
CA LYS A 323 -7.43 13.25 -9.76
C LYS A 323 -6.72 14.37 -8.98
N THR A 324 -7.15 15.62 -9.20
CA THR A 324 -6.67 16.78 -8.44
C THR A 324 -7.10 16.68 -6.97
N ALA A 325 -8.35 16.31 -6.69
CA ALA A 325 -8.85 16.12 -5.32
C ALA A 325 -8.13 14.99 -4.58
N THR A 326 -7.93 13.82 -5.20
CA THR A 326 -7.13 12.73 -4.60
C THR A 326 -5.73 13.18 -4.20
N ARG A 327 -5.07 14.02 -5.01
CA ARG A 327 -3.75 14.60 -4.69
C ARG A 327 -3.78 15.63 -3.58
N VAL A 328 -4.78 16.50 -3.54
CA VAL A 328 -4.94 17.50 -2.46
C VAL A 328 -5.24 16.80 -1.14
N PHE A 329 -6.13 15.81 -1.14
CA PHE A 329 -6.43 15.01 0.04
C PHE A 329 -5.20 14.20 0.49
N GLN A 330 -4.45 13.58 -0.43
CA GLN A 330 -3.16 12.93 -0.12
C GLN A 330 -2.16 13.92 0.51
N ALA A 331 -2.05 15.15 -0.03
CA ALA A 331 -1.15 16.17 0.49
C ALA A 331 -1.50 16.59 1.93
N LEU A 332 -2.80 16.74 2.21
CA LEU A 332 -3.30 17.08 3.54
C LEU A 332 -3.13 15.91 4.51
N ARG A 333 -3.49 14.68 4.11
CA ARG A 333 -3.31 13.45 4.89
C ARG A 333 -1.87 13.29 5.39
N ILE A 334 -0.91 13.38 4.46
CA ILE A 334 0.53 13.29 4.76
C ILE A 334 1.00 14.40 5.70
N ALA A 335 0.47 15.62 5.57
CA ALA A 335 0.82 16.74 6.41
C ALA A 335 0.19 16.68 7.82
N VAL A 336 -1.04 16.16 7.93
CA VAL A 336 -1.75 15.94 9.21
C VAL A 336 -1.08 14.84 10.04
N ASN A 337 -0.72 13.72 9.40
CA ASN A 337 -0.24 12.52 10.09
C ASN A 337 1.29 12.34 10.03
N ASP A 338 2.02 13.35 9.53
CA ASP A 338 3.50 13.36 9.42
C ASP A 338 4.08 12.11 8.73
N GLU A 339 3.36 11.57 7.74
CA GLU A 339 3.47 10.16 7.36
C GLU A 339 4.85 9.79 6.80
N LEU A 340 5.43 10.65 5.97
CA LEU A 340 6.70 10.36 5.29
C LEU A 340 7.90 10.42 6.26
N LYS A 341 7.85 11.28 7.28
CA LYS A 341 8.90 11.35 8.29
C LYS A 341 8.74 10.23 9.32
N THR A 342 7.51 9.99 9.77
CA THR A 342 7.11 8.79 10.53
C THR A 342 7.65 7.53 9.86
N LEU A 343 7.41 7.37 8.56
CA LEU A 343 7.89 6.23 7.78
C LEU A 343 9.42 6.15 7.78
N GLU A 344 10.14 7.20 7.37
CA GLU A 344 11.61 7.17 7.29
C GLU A 344 12.25 6.74 8.63
N ASP A 345 11.85 7.37 9.74
CA ASP A 345 12.42 7.09 11.06
C ASP A 345 12.05 5.69 11.56
N SER A 346 10.81 5.25 11.29
CA SER A 346 10.35 3.91 11.68
C SER A 346 11.04 2.80 10.89
N LEU A 347 11.42 3.02 9.63
CA LEU A 347 12.13 2.01 8.85
C LEU A 347 13.53 1.71 9.43
N TYR A 348 14.26 2.74 9.90
CA TYR A 348 15.52 2.51 10.62
C TYR A 348 15.25 1.78 11.95
N ALA A 349 14.27 2.22 12.74
CA ALA A 349 13.90 1.55 13.99
C ALA A 349 13.51 0.07 13.79
N CYS A 350 12.77 -0.25 12.73
CA CYS A 350 12.43 -1.62 12.35
C CYS A 350 13.67 -2.45 12.00
N PHE A 351 14.67 -1.88 11.31
CA PHE A 351 15.91 -2.59 10.99
C PHE A 351 16.72 -2.96 12.24
N ASP A 352 16.85 -2.05 13.20
CA ASP A 352 17.52 -2.31 14.47
C ASP A 352 16.87 -3.48 15.21
N CYS A 353 15.52 -3.52 15.20
CA CYS A 353 14.69 -4.51 15.89
C CYS A 353 14.63 -5.91 15.24
N LEU A 354 15.06 -6.09 13.99
CA LEU A 354 15.02 -7.42 13.35
C LEU A 354 16.09 -8.37 13.91
N ALA A 355 15.74 -9.64 14.10
CA ALA A 355 16.73 -10.69 14.34
C ALA A 355 17.63 -10.93 13.10
N PRO A 356 18.81 -11.55 13.24
CA PRO A 356 19.57 -12.08 12.10
C PRO A 356 18.74 -13.12 11.34
N GLY A 357 18.56 -12.93 10.02
CA GLY A 357 17.61 -13.68 9.20
C GLY A 357 16.15 -13.21 9.30
N GLY A 358 15.86 -12.17 10.09
CA GLY A 358 14.55 -11.55 10.20
C GLY A 358 14.16 -10.76 8.95
N ARG A 359 12.86 -10.54 8.73
CA ARG A 359 12.34 -9.96 7.47
C ARG A 359 11.49 -8.71 7.72
N LEU A 360 11.77 -7.62 7.02
CA LEU A 360 10.90 -6.42 6.99
C LEU A 360 10.19 -6.37 5.64
N ALA A 361 8.86 -6.26 5.66
CA ALA A 361 8.00 -6.16 4.50
C ALA A 361 7.17 -4.87 4.56
N VAL A 362 7.11 -4.12 3.46
CA VAL A 362 6.40 -2.84 3.38
C VAL A 362 5.56 -2.79 2.11
N ILE A 363 4.25 -2.58 2.25
CA ILE A 363 3.35 -2.27 1.14
C ILE A 363 3.19 -0.75 1.07
N SER A 364 3.45 -0.18 -0.10
CA SER A 364 3.27 1.24 -0.41
C SER A 364 2.22 1.45 -1.49
N PHE A 365 1.45 2.52 -1.39
CA PHE A 365 0.33 2.84 -2.29
C PHE A 365 0.57 4.07 -3.17
N HIS A 366 1.52 4.94 -2.82
CA HIS A 366 1.95 6.06 -3.66
C HIS A 366 3.47 6.20 -3.85
N SER A 367 3.83 7.07 -4.80
CA SER A 367 5.19 7.39 -5.25
C SER A 367 6.13 7.83 -4.13
N LEU A 368 5.60 8.56 -3.14
CA LEU A 368 6.39 9.13 -2.04
C LEU A 368 6.83 8.05 -1.03
N GLU A 369 5.90 7.19 -0.57
CA GLU A 369 6.19 6.02 0.27
C GLU A 369 7.21 5.10 -0.43
N ASP A 370 6.92 4.70 -1.68
CA ASP A 370 7.78 3.83 -2.51
C ASP A 370 9.21 4.39 -2.67
N ARG A 371 9.36 5.71 -2.66
CA ARG A 371 10.66 6.40 -2.74
C ARG A 371 11.40 6.35 -1.40
N VAL A 372 10.73 6.64 -0.29
CA VAL A 372 11.31 6.56 1.06
C VAL A 372 11.76 5.12 1.35
N VAL A 373 10.87 4.14 1.18
CA VAL A 373 11.18 2.72 1.44
C VAL A 373 12.40 2.27 0.64
N LYS A 374 12.45 2.55 -0.68
CA LYS A 374 13.60 2.19 -1.52
C LYS A 374 14.89 2.88 -1.10
N GLN A 375 14.85 4.17 -0.76
CA GLN A 375 16.06 4.90 -0.37
C GLN A 375 16.60 4.42 0.97
N THR A 376 15.74 4.19 1.96
CA THR A 376 16.12 3.65 3.27
C THR A 376 16.62 2.21 3.16
N PHE A 377 15.99 1.34 2.35
CA PHE A 377 16.44 -0.03 2.12
C PHE A 377 17.80 -0.08 1.40
N LEU A 378 18.00 0.75 0.36
CA LEU A 378 19.28 0.81 -0.36
C LEU A 378 20.41 1.32 0.53
N ARG A 379 20.16 2.34 1.37
CA ARG A 379 21.13 2.81 2.37
C ARG A 379 21.47 1.72 3.38
N ASN A 380 20.46 1.04 3.93
CA ASN A 380 20.69 0.04 4.98
C ASN A 380 21.31 -1.27 4.44
N SER A 381 21.12 -1.60 3.16
CA SER A 381 21.86 -2.70 2.51
C SER A 381 23.37 -2.48 2.37
N GLN A 382 23.85 -1.26 2.67
CA GLN A 382 25.28 -0.93 2.74
C GLN A 382 25.79 -0.88 4.20
N TRP A 383 24.93 -1.11 5.18
CA TRP A 383 25.25 -1.02 6.61
C TRP A 383 25.82 -2.35 7.12
N GLN A 384 27.14 -2.45 7.14
CA GLN A 384 27.84 -3.46 7.93
C GLN A 384 28.10 -2.88 9.32
N GLY A 385 27.45 -3.44 10.34
CA GLY A 385 27.67 -3.16 11.76
C GLY A 385 28.08 -4.44 12.47
#